data_AF-A0A7V7ZGR8-F1
#
_entry.id   AF-A0A7V7ZGR8-F1
#
_cell.length_a   1.000
_cell.length_b   1.000
_cell.length_c   1.000
_cell.angle_alpha   90.00
_cell.angle_beta   90.00
_cell.angle_gamma   90.00
#
_symmetry.space_group_name_H-M   'P 1'
#
loop_
_entity.id
_entity.type
_entity.pdbx_description
1 polymer ?
#
loop_
_entity_poly.entity_id
_entity_poly.type
_entity_poly.pdbx_seq_one_letter_code
_entity_poly.pdbx_strand_id
1 'polypeptide(L)'
;MDRTTVGRALLQAERTGQLERAAWPALRALLLASEDAAVVAATAALRAWVAAQAAVAEAEQAVTAAQAALDGATGAAALATAADALALAADELAGRARQLAALEADAG
;
A
#
# COMPACT_ATOMS: atom_id res chain seq x y z
N MET A 1 16.71 -23.48 0.60
CA MET A 1 15.60 -22.66 1.11
C MET A 1 14.93 -22.03 -0.08
N ASP A 2 13.62 -22.20 -0.22
CA ASP A 2 12.89 -21.76 -1.39
C ASP A 2 12.75 -20.22 -1.39
N ARG A 3 12.82 -19.60 -2.57
CA ARG A 3 12.89 -18.12 -2.72
C ARG A 3 11.67 -17.41 -2.15
N THR A 4 10.54 -18.11 -2.14
CA THR A 4 9.24 -17.70 -1.57
C THR A 4 9.21 -17.71 -0.04
N THR A 5 10.08 -18.47 0.64
CA THR A 5 9.95 -18.70 2.09
C THR A 5 10.42 -17.51 2.94
N VAL A 6 11.48 -16.80 2.52
CA VAL A 6 12.07 -15.69 3.29
C VAL A 6 11.22 -14.42 3.20
N GLY A 7 10.78 -14.05 1.98
CA GLY A 7 9.90 -12.89 1.79
C GLY A 7 8.56 -13.06 2.52
N ARG A 8 8.00 -14.27 2.47
CA ARG A 8 6.78 -14.64 3.20
C ARG A 8 6.95 -14.52 4.71
N ALA A 9 8.05 -15.01 5.26
CA ALA A 9 8.34 -14.92 6.69
C ALA A 9 8.47 -13.46 7.17
N LEU A 10 9.09 -12.59 6.38
CA LEU A 10 9.24 -11.17 6.72
C LEU A 10 7.90 -10.41 6.69
N LEU A 11 7.08 -10.64 5.66
CA LEU A 11 5.73 -10.05 5.57
C LEU A 11 4.80 -10.57 6.67
N GLN A 12 4.84 -11.87 6.97
CA GLN A 12 4.09 -12.46 8.07
C GLN A 12 4.49 -11.85 9.43
N ALA A 13 5.80 -11.67 9.65
CA ALA A 13 6.32 -11.09 10.88
C ALA A 13 5.94 -9.60 11.03
N GLU A 14 5.87 -8.84 9.94
CA GLU A 14 5.35 -7.46 9.97
C GLU A 14 3.84 -7.43 10.26
N ARG A 15 3.03 -8.25 9.55
CA ARG A 15 1.57 -8.31 9.77
C ARG A 15 1.19 -8.75 11.18
N THR A 16 1.97 -9.63 11.79
CA THR A 16 1.73 -10.13 13.15
C THR A 16 2.33 -9.24 14.23
N GLY A 17 2.97 -8.12 13.86
CA GLY A 17 3.63 -7.22 14.80
C GLY A 17 4.87 -7.81 15.48
N GLN A 18 5.39 -8.94 14.99
CA GLN A 18 6.63 -9.54 15.47
C GLN A 18 7.86 -8.72 15.06
N LEU A 19 7.69 -7.82 14.08
CA LEU A 19 8.67 -6.83 13.68
C LEU A 19 8.27 -5.45 14.18
N GLU A 20 9.03 -4.93 15.14
CA GLU A 20 8.90 -3.54 15.54
C GLU A 20 9.32 -2.61 14.39
N ARG A 21 8.55 -1.56 14.12
CA ARG A 21 8.86 -0.55 13.09
C ARG A 21 10.26 0.05 13.24
N ALA A 22 10.78 0.13 14.47
CA ALA A 22 12.12 0.62 14.77
C ALA A 22 13.24 -0.32 14.27
N ALA A 23 12.97 -1.61 14.11
CA ALA A 23 13.94 -2.59 13.60
C ALA A 23 14.11 -2.51 12.07
N TRP A 24 13.20 -1.81 11.38
CA TRP A 24 13.14 -1.80 9.93
C TRP A 24 14.35 -1.20 9.20
N PRO A 25 14.93 -0.08 9.66
CA PRO A 25 16.14 0.45 9.05
C PRO A 25 17.33 -0.52 9.14
N ALA A 26 17.48 -1.22 10.27
CA ALA A 26 18.56 -2.20 10.47
C ALA A 26 18.35 -3.46 9.62
N LEU A 27 17.12 -3.97 9.56
CA LEU A 27 16.77 -5.10 8.72
C LEU A 27 16.95 -4.77 7.23
N ARG A 28 16.53 -3.58 6.80
CA ARG A 28 16.75 -3.07 5.45
C ARG A 28 18.24 -2.99 5.11
N ALA A 29 19.09 -2.55 6.04
CA ALA A 29 20.54 -2.49 5.83
C ALA A 29 21.15 -3.91 5.68
N LEU A 30 20.74 -4.86 6.52
CA LEU A 30 21.14 -6.26 6.44
C LEU A 30 20.69 -6.93 5.13
N LEU A 31 19.46 -6.67 4.70
CA LEU A 31 18.92 -7.21 3.45
C LEU A 31 19.59 -6.57 2.21
N LEU A 32 19.92 -5.28 2.27
CA LEU A 32 20.62 -4.56 1.20
C LEU A 32 22.10 -4.92 1.09
N ALA A 33 22.74 -5.31 2.20
CA ALA A 33 24.11 -5.80 2.22
C ALA A 33 24.22 -7.27 1.75
N SER A 34 23.10 -7.95 1.54
CA SER A 34 23.08 -9.33 1.06
C SER A 34 23.19 -9.36 -0.46
N GLU A 35 24.16 -10.11 -0.98
CA GLU A 35 24.29 -10.42 -2.41
C GLU A 35 23.41 -11.61 -2.84
N ASP A 36 22.68 -12.22 -1.91
CA ASP A 36 21.79 -13.33 -2.20
C ASP A 36 20.59 -12.84 -3.03
N ALA A 37 20.46 -13.36 -4.25
CA ALA A 37 19.37 -13.05 -5.16
C ALA A 37 17.98 -13.29 -4.55
N ALA A 38 17.83 -14.26 -3.64
CA ALA A 38 16.57 -14.51 -2.94
C ALA A 38 16.23 -13.39 -1.94
N VAL A 39 17.24 -12.86 -1.26
CA VAL A 39 17.09 -11.76 -0.29
C VAL A 39 16.77 -10.44 -1.01
N VAL A 40 17.43 -10.19 -2.14
CA VAL A 40 17.14 -9.02 -2.99
C VAL A 40 15.70 -9.07 -3.52
N ALA A 41 15.25 -10.23 -4.01
CA ALA A 41 13.89 -10.42 -4.50
C ALA A 41 12.83 -10.23 -3.39
N ALA A 42 13.06 -10.80 -2.20
CA ALA A 42 12.19 -10.61 -1.04
C ALA A 42 12.09 -9.13 -0.62
N THR A 43 13.21 -8.41 -0.66
CA THR A 43 13.27 -6.98 -0.35
C THR A 43 12.50 -6.15 -1.39
N ALA A 44 12.57 -6.51 -2.67
CA ALA A 44 11.81 -5.84 -3.73
C ALA A 44 10.29 -6.03 -3.53
N ALA A 45 9.85 -7.24 -3.21
CA ALA A 45 8.45 -7.54 -2.92
C ALA A 45 7.93 -6.74 -1.71
N LEU A 46 8.74 -6.68 -0.65
CA LEU A 46 8.42 -5.90 0.55
C LEU A 46 8.29 -4.40 0.27
N ARG A 47 9.20 -3.83 -0.54
CA ARG A 47 9.09 -2.42 -0.96
C ARG A 47 7.84 -2.16 -1.78
N ALA A 48 7.48 -3.08 -2.67
CA ALA A 48 6.26 -2.96 -3.47
C ALA A 48 5.02 -2.97 -2.57
N TRP A 49 4.97 -3.84 -1.56
CA TRP A 49 3.86 -3.90 -0.60
C TRP A 49 3.77 -2.62 0.26
N VAL A 50 4.89 -2.11 0.79
CA VAL A 50 4.91 -0.84 1.54
C VAL A 50 4.47 0.33 0.67
N ALA A 51 4.94 0.40 -0.57
CA ALA A 51 4.53 1.45 -1.51
C ALA A 51 3.03 1.37 -1.85
N ALA A 52 2.49 0.16 -2.01
CA ALA A 52 1.07 -0.04 -2.26
C ALA A 52 0.20 0.39 -1.07
N GLN A 53 0.62 0.09 0.18
CA GLN A 53 -0.09 0.58 1.36
C GLN A 53 -0.08 2.11 1.45
N ALA A 54 1.05 2.76 1.16
CA ALA A 54 1.13 4.21 1.13
C ALA A 54 0.19 4.81 0.08
N ALA A 55 0.11 4.21 -1.11
CA ALA A 55 -0.79 4.64 -2.17
C ALA A 55 -2.29 4.46 -1.80
N VAL A 56 -2.64 3.40 -1.07
CA VAL A 56 -4.00 3.23 -0.53
C VAL A 56 -4.32 4.35 0.46
N ALA A 57 -3.43 4.62 1.42
CA ALA A 57 -3.64 5.67 2.41
C ALA A 57 -3.74 7.08 1.78
N GLU A 58 -3.02 7.34 0.69
CA GLU A 58 -3.14 8.58 -0.09
C GLU A 58 -4.49 8.65 -0.82
N ALA A 59 -4.94 7.55 -1.42
CA ALA A 59 -6.25 7.49 -2.08
C ALA A 59 -7.42 7.65 -1.09
N GLU A 60 -7.32 7.09 0.13
CA GLU A 60 -8.31 7.31 1.20
C GLU A 60 -8.41 8.79 1.60
N GLN A 61 -7.28 9.49 1.68
CA GLN A 61 -7.26 10.93 1.93
C GLN A 61 -7.91 11.71 0.78
N ALA A 62 -7.66 11.31 -0.46
CA ALA A 62 -8.30 11.93 -1.63
C ALA A 62 -9.82 11.75 -1.63
N VAL A 63 -10.32 10.54 -1.30
CA VAL A 63 -11.76 10.29 -1.12
C VAL A 63 -12.35 11.18 -0.03
N THR A 64 -11.66 11.28 1.11
CA THR A 64 -12.10 12.12 2.24
C THR A 64 -12.18 13.60 1.82
N ALA A 65 -11.19 14.09 1.07
CA ALA A 65 -11.19 15.45 0.55
C ALA A 65 -12.31 15.71 -0.48
N ALA A 66 -12.54 14.76 -1.38
CA ALA A 66 -13.62 14.84 -2.37
C ALA A 66 -15.01 14.80 -1.71
N GLN A 67 -15.18 13.99 -0.67
CA GLN A 67 -16.41 13.95 0.13
C GLN A 67 -16.67 15.30 0.80
N ALA A 68 -15.65 15.90 1.42
CA ALA A 68 -15.78 17.24 2.02
C ALA A 68 -16.12 18.32 0.98
N ALA A 69 -15.58 18.22 -0.25
CA ALA A 69 -15.94 19.12 -1.34
C ALA A 69 -17.39 18.95 -1.78
N LEU A 70 -17.91 17.71 -1.80
CA LEU A 70 -19.31 17.43 -2.09
C LEU A 70 -20.24 17.97 -1.01
N ASP A 71 -19.90 17.77 0.27
CA ASP A 71 -20.69 18.26 1.41
C ASP A 71 -20.73 19.80 1.46
N GLY A 72 -19.68 20.47 0.99
CA GLY A 72 -19.59 21.93 0.90
C GLY A 72 -20.13 22.54 -0.40
N ALA A 73 -20.51 21.73 -1.40
CA ALA A 73 -20.93 22.22 -2.71
C ALA A 73 -22.32 22.86 -2.64
N THR A 74 -22.44 24.05 -3.23
CA THR A 74 -23.73 24.76 -3.33
C THR A 74 -24.09 25.02 -4.79
N GLY A 75 -25.31 24.64 -5.17
CA GLY A 75 -25.78 24.72 -6.55
C GLY A 75 -25.48 23.47 -7.38
N ALA A 76 -26.31 23.23 -8.39
CA ALA A 76 -26.31 21.98 -9.16
C ALA A 76 -24.98 21.72 -9.90
N ALA A 77 -24.33 22.75 -10.45
CA ALA A 77 -23.07 22.59 -11.17
C ALA A 77 -21.89 22.24 -10.26
N ALA A 78 -21.84 22.82 -9.05
CA ALA A 78 -20.82 22.50 -8.07
C ALA A 78 -21.02 21.08 -7.51
N LEU A 79 -22.27 20.70 -7.25
CA LEU A 79 -22.62 19.34 -6.82
C LEU A 79 -22.21 18.29 -7.86
N ALA A 80 -22.49 18.53 -9.15
CA ALA A 80 -22.11 17.60 -10.22
C ALA A 80 -20.59 17.42 -10.29
N THR A 81 -19.84 18.53 -10.29
CA THR A 81 -18.36 18.49 -10.31
C THR A 81 -17.79 17.74 -9.10
N ALA A 82 -18.32 18.00 -7.91
CA ALA A 82 -17.85 17.36 -6.69
C ALA A 82 -18.20 15.86 -6.64
N ALA A 83 -19.37 15.48 -7.16
CA ALA A 83 -19.77 14.08 -7.28
C ALA A 83 -18.86 13.32 -8.27
N ASP A 84 -18.53 13.92 -9.42
CA ASP A 84 -17.59 13.33 -10.38
C ASP A 84 -16.18 13.14 -9.77
N ALA A 85 -15.70 14.14 -9.03
CA ALA A 85 -14.42 14.06 -8.33
C ALA A 85 -14.41 12.95 -7.26
N LEU A 86 -15.51 12.79 -6.51
CA LEU A 86 -15.66 11.72 -5.54
C LEU A 86 -15.69 10.33 -6.20
N ALA A 87 -16.41 10.20 -7.32
CA ALA A 87 -16.47 8.95 -8.07
C ALA A 87 -15.08 8.53 -8.55
N LEU A 88 -14.32 9.46 -9.14
CA LEU A 88 -12.95 9.21 -9.60
C LEU A 88 -12.01 8.80 -8.43
N ALA A 89 -12.10 9.49 -7.29
CA ALA A 89 -11.31 9.16 -6.12
C ALA A 89 -11.64 7.78 -5.54
N ALA A 90 -12.93 7.41 -5.54
CA ALA A 90 -13.38 6.10 -5.07
C ALA A 90 -12.89 4.96 -6.00
N ASP A 91 -12.93 5.17 -7.32
CA ASP A 91 -12.41 4.21 -8.29
C ASP A 91 -10.90 4.00 -8.15
N GLU A 92 -10.15 5.10 -7.94
CA GLU A 92 -8.71 5.05 -7.68
C GLU A 92 -8.41 4.27 -6.40
N LEU A 93 -9.12 4.56 -5.30
CA LEU A 93 -8.98 3.81 -4.04
C LEU A 93 -9.26 2.32 -4.24
N ALA A 94 -10.33 1.97 -4.93
CA ALA A 94 -10.66 0.58 -5.24
C ALA A 94 -9.56 -0.10 -6.09
N GLY A 95 -8.98 0.62 -7.04
CA GLY A 95 -7.83 0.17 -7.82
C GLY A 95 -6.61 -0.13 -6.96
N ARG A 96 -6.23 0.79 -6.08
CA ARG A 96 -5.10 0.64 -5.16
C ARG A 96 -5.32 -0.48 -4.15
N ALA A 97 -6.52 -0.61 -3.61
CA ALA A 97 -6.86 -1.69 -2.69
C ALA A 97 -6.75 -3.07 -3.36
N ARG A 98 -7.21 -3.21 -4.62
CA ARG A 98 -7.02 -4.45 -5.41
C ARG A 98 -5.54 -4.75 -5.66
N GLN A 99 -4.74 -3.74 -5.99
CA GLN A 99 -3.30 -3.91 -6.19
C GLN A 99 -2.61 -4.39 -4.90
N LEU A 100 -2.95 -3.81 -3.75
CA LEU A 100 -2.43 -4.25 -2.46
C LEU A 100 -2.85 -5.70 -2.16
N ALA A 101 -4.13 -6.04 -2.37
CA ALA A 101 -4.64 -7.39 -2.17
C ALA A 101 -3.94 -8.42 -3.07
N ALA A 102 -3.61 -8.08 -4.32
CA ALA A 102 -2.85 -8.94 -5.22
C ALA A 102 -1.43 -9.21 -4.69
N LEU A 103 -0.73 -8.16 -4.22
CA LEU A 103 0.59 -8.31 -3.61
C LEU A 103 0.55 -9.17 -2.34
N GLU A 104 -0.52 -9.08 -1.56
CA GLU A 104 -0.71 -9.92 -0.38
C GLU A 104 -1.01 -11.39 -0.74
N ALA A 105 -1.77 -11.62 -1.80
CA ALA A 105 -2.08 -12.97 -2.28
C ALA A 105 -0.85 -13.68 -2.84
N ASP A 106 0.00 -12.97 -3.59
CA ASP A 106 1.26 -13.49 -4.13
C ASP A 106 2.29 -13.80 -3.03
N ALA A 107 2.13 -13.20 -1.85
CA ALA A 107 2.98 -13.44 -0.69
C ALA A 107 2.56 -14.67 0.15
N GLY A 108 1.29 -15.09 0.10
CA GLY A 108 0.68 -16.19 0.87
C GLY A 108 1.14 -17.59 0.47
#